data_AF-A0A351MH97-F1
#
_entry.id   AF-A0A351MH97-F1
#
_cell.length_a   1.000
_cell.length_b   1.000
_cell.length_c   1.000
_cell.angle_alpha   90.00
_cell.angle_beta   90.00
_cell.angle_gamma   90.00
#
_symmetry.space_group_name_H-M   'P 1'
#
loop_
_entity.id
_entity.type
_entity.pdbx_description
1 polymer ?
#
loop_
_entity_poly.entity_id
_entity_poly.type
_entity_poly.pdbx_seq_one_letter_code
_entity_poly.pdbx_strand_id
1 'polypeptide(L)'
;ENRTYDQVFGDMPEGRGDPSLVLFGEEVTPNRHALARQFHLLDNFYCSGVLSADGHQWATQGYVTPYLEKSFGGFVRSYPYEGSDALAYSAGGFIWDNVLDHGLTFRSYGEMVQARIRSKVEGLAPNFTNIYADFADDGIVQNFEIGSTALIARVQENLCPTTCGFPSTVPDVYRADQFIRELAEFEANGGFPNLSILLLPNDHTNGTSPAYPKPASQVADNDLALGQIIEAVTKSRFWPETAIFVAQDDPQAGTDHIDGHRSPAFCISPWTPRGVVDSTNYTQVGMVKTIELLLGLPPMNQLDALAEPMRTCFSGPLDLTPYTAVPNRIPLDDMNPPLEALSGRALYFAKLSQQLDFSEVDKADEDSLNRILWYTQRGDDPYPDWTVTRDRERYGLR
;
A
#
# COMPACT_ATOMS: atom_id res chain seq x y z
N GLU A 1 0.37 0.38 10.87
CA GLU A 1 0.96 0.24 9.53
C GLU A 1 0.11 1.05 8.55
N ASN A 2 0.49 1.23 7.28
CA ASN A 2 -0.16 2.18 6.36
C ASN A 2 -0.32 3.60 6.97
N ARG A 3 -0.81 4.59 6.22
CA ARG A 3 -0.88 5.97 6.74
C ARG A 3 -2.16 6.66 6.38
N THR A 4 -2.65 7.45 7.32
CA THR A 4 -3.71 8.42 7.09
C THR A 4 -3.22 9.60 6.26
N TYR A 5 -4.16 10.40 5.74
CA TYR A 5 -3.87 11.55 4.90
C TYR A 5 -2.91 12.52 5.61
N ASP A 6 -3.21 12.95 6.84
CA ASP A 6 -2.33 13.92 7.52
C ASP A 6 -0.94 13.38 7.84
N GLN A 7 -0.79 12.07 8.05
CA GLN A 7 0.51 11.47 8.33
C GLN A 7 1.47 11.53 7.12
N VAL A 8 0.96 11.70 5.90
CA VAL A 8 1.75 11.79 4.66
C VAL A 8 1.67 13.18 4.04
N PHE A 9 0.47 13.75 3.90
CA PHE A 9 0.19 15.02 3.21
C PHE A 9 -0.22 16.15 4.14
N GLY A 10 -0.11 15.99 5.46
CA GLY A 10 -0.40 17.07 6.40
C GLY A 10 0.47 18.32 6.16
N ASP A 11 1.63 18.16 5.52
CA ASP A 11 2.55 19.23 5.11
C ASP A 11 2.28 19.80 3.71
N MET A 12 1.24 19.34 2.99
CA MET A 12 0.78 19.94 1.73
C MET A 12 -0.23 21.06 1.99
N PRO A 13 0.16 22.35 1.90
CA PRO A 13 -0.70 23.48 2.24
C PRO A 13 -1.89 23.67 1.29
N GLU A 14 -1.86 23.05 0.10
CA GLU A 14 -2.96 23.10 -0.87
C GLU A 14 -4.19 22.33 -0.40
N GLY A 15 -4.00 21.22 0.33
CA GLY A 15 -5.07 20.36 0.81
C GLY A 15 -5.54 20.69 2.22
N ARG A 16 -6.54 19.95 2.69
CA ARG A 16 -6.98 19.99 4.09
C ARG A 16 -6.06 19.11 4.95
N GLY A 17 -4.80 19.52 5.14
CA GLY A 17 -3.81 18.83 5.96
C GLY A 17 -3.54 19.47 7.31
N ASP A 18 -3.15 18.67 8.32
CA ASP A 18 -2.58 19.15 9.58
C ASP A 18 -1.08 18.81 9.70
N PRO A 19 -0.16 19.78 9.56
CA PRO A 19 1.28 19.57 9.66
C PRO A 19 1.76 19.01 11.01
N SER A 20 0.94 19.14 12.06
CA SER A 20 1.30 18.63 13.39
C SER A 20 1.22 17.11 13.49
N LEU A 21 0.51 16.45 12.57
CA LEU A 21 0.30 15.00 12.54
C LEU A 21 1.20 14.28 11.53
N VAL A 22 2.01 15.02 10.77
CA VAL A 22 2.91 14.46 9.74
C VAL A 22 3.95 13.55 10.38
N LEU A 23 4.05 12.33 9.83
CA LEU A 23 5.09 11.35 10.15
C LEU A 23 6.05 11.15 8.97
N PHE A 24 5.51 11.05 7.75
CA PHE A 24 6.27 10.71 6.54
C PHE A 24 5.98 11.72 5.42
N GLY A 25 6.25 13.00 5.71
CA GLY A 25 6.08 14.12 4.78
C GLY A 25 7.04 14.09 3.59
N GLU A 26 7.17 15.21 2.88
CA GLU A 26 7.85 15.27 1.57
C GLU A 26 9.31 14.78 1.58
N GLU A 27 10.00 14.90 2.71
CA GLU A 27 11.36 14.40 2.81
C GLU A 27 11.45 12.87 2.70
N VAL A 28 10.44 12.15 3.20
CA VAL A 28 10.34 10.69 3.12
C VAL A 28 9.60 10.25 1.88
N THR A 29 8.57 10.99 1.45
CA THR A 29 7.68 10.60 0.35
C THR A 29 7.68 11.59 -0.83
N PRO A 30 8.85 11.92 -1.42
CA PRO A 30 8.94 12.93 -2.46
C PRO A 30 8.15 12.58 -3.73
N ASN A 31 7.98 11.30 -4.09
CA ASN A 31 7.19 10.91 -5.26
C ASN A 31 5.70 11.11 -5.01
N ARG A 32 5.17 10.68 -3.87
CA ARG A 32 3.76 10.91 -3.51
C ARG A 32 3.42 12.40 -3.54
N HIS A 33 4.31 13.25 -3.02
CA HIS A 33 4.16 14.71 -3.07
C HIS A 33 4.23 15.27 -4.49
N ALA A 34 5.18 14.82 -5.30
CA ALA A 34 5.30 15.24 -6.69
C ALA A 34 4.07 14.83 -7.51
N LEU A 35 3.57 13.61 -7.34
CA LEU A 35 2.36 13.11 -7.98
C LEU A 35 1.14 13.94 -7.60
N ALA A 36 0.97 14.25 -6.31
CA ALA A 36 -0.15 15.06 -5.83
C ALA A 36 -0.14 16.48 -6.43
N ARG A 37 1.04 17.09 -6.60
CA ARG A 37 1.18 18.40 -7.26
C ARG A 37 0.99 18.33 -8.78
N GLN A 38 1.45 17.24 -9.40
CA GLN A 38 1.40 17.09 -10.85
C GLN A 38 0.01 16.68 -11.36
N PHE A 39 -0.75 15.94 -10.56
CA PHE A 39 -2.09 15.45 -10.88
C PHE A 39 -3.10 16.06 -9.90
N HIS A 40 -3.99 15.24 -9.34
CA HIS A 40 -4.89 15.62 -8.27
C HIS A 40 -4.27 15.40 -6.90
N LEU A 41 -4.46 16.37 -6.00
CA LEU A 41 -4.40 16.14 -4.57
C LEU A 41 -5.81 15.75 -4.09
N LEU A 42 -6.01 14.47 -3.79
CA LEU A 42 -7.26 13.96 -3.22
C LEU A 42 -7.24 14.15 -1.70
N ASP A 43 -7.94 15.16 -1.19
CA ASP A 43 -7.93 15.50 0.24
C ASP A 43 -9.14 14.97 1.03
N ASN A 44 -9.97 14.16 0.37
CA ASN A 44 -11.23 13.64 0.87
C ASN A 44 -11.51 12.19 0.42
N PHE A 45 -10.45 11.37 0.30
CA PHE A 45 -10.54 9.94 0.04
C PHE A 45 -10.47 9.13 1.34
N TYR A 46 -11.30 8.09 1.46
CA TYR A 46 -11.41 7.26 2.68
C TYR A 46 -11.24 5.78 2.36
N CYS A 47 -10.41 5.09 3.14
CA CYS A 47 -10.42 3.63 3.19
C CYS A 47 -11.75 3.16 3.78
N SER A 48 -12.35 2.15 3.17
CA SER A 48 -13.50 1.46 3.76
C SER A 48 -13.04 0.39 4.74
N GLY A 49 -11.84 -0.17 4.52
CA GLY A 49 -11.20 -1.11 5.44
C GLY A 49 -10.60 -0.43 6.66
N VAL A 50 -10.47 -1.21 7.73
CA VAL A 50 -9.83 -0.78 8.98
C VAL A 50 -8.55 -1.55 9.30
N LEU A 51 -8.34 -2.71 8.66
CA LEU A 51 -7.14 -3.55 8.71
C LEU A 51 -6.96 -4.25 7.33
N SER A 52 -5.81 -4.87 7.06
CA SER A 52 -5.58 -5.49 5.73
C SER A 52 -6.54 -6.63 5.40
N ALA A 53 -7.04 -7.33 6.42
CA ALA A 53 -7.99 -8.44 6.24
C ALA A 53 -9.28 -8.01 5.50
N ASP A 54 -9.78 -6.79 5.75
CA ASP A 54 -11.00 -6.28 5.11
C ASP A 54 -10.70 -5.21 4.06
N GLY A 55 -9.63 -4.43 4.21
CA GLY A 55 -9.17 -3.46 3.23
C GLY A 55 -8.97 -4.03 1.84
N HIS A 56 -8.27 -5.17 1.74
CA HIS A 56 -8.10 -5.88 0.48
C HIS A 56 -9.43 -6.37 -0.11
N GLN A 57 -10.37 -6.79 0.73
CA GLN A 57 -11.70 -7.22 0.27
C GLN A 57 -12.51 -6.02 -0.24
N TRP A 58 -12.47 -4.88 0.44
CA TRP A 58 -13.09 -3.63 -0.04
C TRP A 58 -12.51 -3.19 -1.39
N ALA A 59 -11.19 -3.22 -1.54
CA ALA A 59 -10.49 -2.78 -2.75
C ALA A 59 -10.67 -3.73 -3.95
N THR A 60 -11.01 -5.00 -3.72
CA THR A 60 -11.11 -6.01 -4.79
C THR A 60 -12.51 -6.53 -5.03
N GLN A 61 -13.44 -6.36 -4.09
CA GLN A 61 -14.82 -6.87 -4.19
C GLN A 61 -15.86 -5.76 -3.98
N GLY A 62 -15.45 -4.57 -3.55
CA GLY A 62 -16.38 -3.49 -3.20
C GLY A 62 -17.31 -3.85 -2.04
N TYR A 63 -16.99 -4.89 -1.26
CA TYR A 63 -17.84 -5.46 -0.22
C TYR A 63 -17.04 -6.32 0.76
N VAL A 64 -17.44 -6.29 2.03
CA VAL A 64 -16.99 -7.23 3.05
C VAL A 64 -18.15 -8.07 3.57
N THR A 65 -17.93 -9.37 3.67
CA THR A 65 -18.99 -10.30 4.08
C THR A 65 -19.35 -10.14 5.57
N PRO A 66 -20.61 -10.44 5.97
CA PRO A 66 -20.98 -10.47 7.38
C PRO A 66 -20.21 -11.52 8.18
N TYR A 67 -19.59 -12.49 7.50
CA TYR A 67 -18.69 -13.46 8.10
C TYR A 67 -17.43 -12.77 8.65
N LEU A 68 -16.80 -11.91 7.85
CA LEU A 68 -15.61 -11.16 8.24
C LEU A 68 -15.97 -10.03 9.21
N GLU A 69 -16.98 -9.21 8.90
CA GLU A 69 -17.44 -8.09 9.76
C GLU A 69 -17.71 -8.52 11.21
N LYS A 70 -18.33 -9.69 11.40
CA LYS A 70 -18.66 -10.21 12.74
C LYS A 70 -17.48 -10.83 13.47
N SER A 71 -16.32 -10.96 12.82
CA SER A 71 -15.12 -11.59 13.36
C SER A 71 -14.06 -10.58 13.83
N PHE A 72 -14.29 -9.27 13.63
CA PHE A 72 -13.36 -8.18 13.97
C PHE A 72 -12.99 -8.07 15.46
N GLY A 73 -13.75 -8.67 16.37
CA GLY A 73 -13.48 -8.66 17.82
C GLY A 73 -12.27 -9.50 18.27
N GLY A 74 -11.36 -9.87 17.38
CA GLY A 74 -10.14 -10.64 17.69
C GLY A 74 -9.80 -11.75 16.69
N PHE A 75 -10.36 -11.73 15.48
CA PHE A 75 -10.12 -12.72 14.42
C PHE A 75 -10.14 -14.17 14.94
N VAL A 76 -11.16 -14.54 15.71
CA VAL A 76 -11.30 -15.87 16.34
C VAL A 76 -11.41 -17.04 15.34
N ARG A 77 -11.28 -16.77 14.03
CA ARG A 77 -11.31 -17.74 12.93
C ARG A 77 -10.03 -17.63 12.08
N SER A 78 -10.02 -16.70 11.13
CA SER A 78 -9.01 -16.56 10.08
C SER A 78 -8.72 -15.08 9.79
N TYR A 79 -7.54 -14.81 9.23
CA TYR A 79 -7.15 -13.51 8.69
C TYR A 79 -7.04 -13.62 7.16
N PRO A 80 -8.08 -13.27 6.39
CA PRO A 80 -8.23 -13.66 4.97
C PRO A 80 -7.40 -12.82 3.98
N TYR A 81 -6.33 -12.16 4.42
CA TYR A 81 -5.47 -11.32 3.57
C TYR A 81 -4.89 -12.07 2.37
N GLU A 82 -4.39 -13.30 2.56
CA GLU A 82 -3.80 -14.09 1.47
C GLU A 82 -4.85 -14.78 0.57
N GLY A 83 -6.15 -14.47 0.73
CA GLY A 83 -7.21 -15.25 0.08
C GLY A 83 -7.23 -16.70 0.57
N SER A 84 -7.06 -16.92 1.86
CA SER A 84 -6.98 -18.26 2.46
C SER A 84 -8.30 -18.76 3.06
N ASP A 85 -9.31 -17.90 3.16
CA ASP A 85 -10.63 -18.26 3.67
C ASP A 85 -11.74 -17.93 2.66
N ALA A 86 -12.25 -18.97 2.01
CA ALA A 86 -13.32 -18.84 1.04
C ALA A 86 -14.66 -18.33 1.62
N LEU A 87 -14.85 -18.37 2.94
CA LEU A 87 -16.03 -17.77 3.59
C LEU A 87 -15.97 -16.24 3.66
N ALA A 88 -14.77 -15.66 3.50
CA ALA A 88 -14.60 -14.22 3.44
C ALA A 88 -15.05 -13.64 2.09
N TYR A 89 -15.11 -14.46 1.04
CA TYR A 89 -15.38 -14.01 -0.32
C TYR A 89 -16.83 -13.59 -0.51
N SER A 90 -17.00 -12.44 -1.16
CA SER A 90 -18.27 -11.94 -1.65
C SER A 90 -18.89 -12.92 -2.63
N ALA A 91 -20.21 -13.08 -2.56
CA ALA A 91 -20.96 -13.83 -3.57
C ALA A 91 -20.93 -13.14 -4.95
N GLY A 92 -20.60 -11.84 -5.01
CA GLY A 92 -20.37 -11.11 -6.25
C GLY A 92 -19.03 -11.42 -6.92
N GLY A 93 -18.16 -12.20 -6.26
CA GLY A 93 -16.80 -12.46 -6.72
C GLY A 93 -15.88 -11.25 -6.55
N PHE A 94 -14.71 -11.34 -7.17
CA PHE A 94 -13.69 -10.30 -7.17
C PHE A 94 -13.64 -9.55 -8.51
N ILE A 95 -13.00 -8.38 -8.52
CA ILE A 95 -12.90 -7.54 -9.72
C ILE A 95 -12.16 -8.26 -10.86
N TRP A 96 -11.18 -9.10 -10.56
CA TRP A 96 -10.54 -9.93 -11.59
C TRP A 96 -11.47 -11.02 -12.13
N ASP A 97 -12.42 -11.53 -11.34
CA ASP A 97 -13.43 -12.46 -11.85
C ASP A 97 -14.31 -11.75 -12.86
N ASN A 98 -14.77 -10.54 -12.51
CA ASN A 98 -15.57 -9.68 -13.37
C ASN A 98 -14.84 -9.34 -14.68
N VAL A 99 -13.55 -8.97 -14.60
CA VAL A 99 -12.69 -8.73 -15.78
C VAL A 99 -12.61 -9.97 -16.68
N LEU A 100 -12.22 -11.13 -16.11
CA LEU A 100 -12.01 -12.37 -16.87
C LEU A 100 -13.32 -12.91 -17.48
N ASP A 101 -14.44 -12.81 -16.75
CA ASP A 101 -15.75 -13.27 -17.21
C ASP A 101 -16.31 -12.44 -18.37
N HIS A 102 -15.82 -11.21 -18.54
CA HIS A 102 -16.18 -10.32 -19.65
C HIS A 102 -15.13 -10.32 -20.78
N GLY A 103 -14.23 -11.32 -20.81
CA GLY A 103 -13.28 -11.53 -21.90
C GLY A 103 -12.10 -10.57 -21.91
N LEU A 104 -11.86 -9.88 -20.79
CA LEU A 104 -10.70 -9.01 -20.59
C LEU A 104 -9.57 -9.77 -19.88
N THR A 105 -8.37 -9.20 -19.86
CA THR A 105 -7.17 -9.82 -19.27
C THR A 105 -6.81 -9.24 -17.90
N PHE A 106 -6.28 -10.09 -17.03
CA PHE A 106 -5.86 -9.76 -15.66
C PHE A 106 -4.41 -10.17 -15.42
N ARG A 107 -3.68 -9.40 -14.60
CA ARG A 107 -2.35 -9.76 -14.10
C ARG A 107 -2.19 -9.35 -12.62
N SER A 108 -1.70 -10.26 -11.79
CA SER A 108 -1.43 -9.99 -10.37
C SER A 108 0.07 -9.89 -10.09
N TYR A 109 0.44 -8.88 -9.31
CA TYR A 109 1.79 -8.62 -8.80
C TYR A 109 1.75 -8.54 -7.26
N GLY A 110 1.23 -9.59 -6.61
CA GLY A 110 1.31 -9.73 -5.16
C GLY A 110 -0.02 -9.65 -4.40
N GLU A 111 -1.16 -9.51 -5.09
CA GLU A 111 -2.48 -9.42 -4.44
C GLU A 111 -3.03 -10.81 -4.06
N MET A 112 -3.45 -10.98 -2.80
CA MET A 112 -3.99 -12.23 -2.23
C MET A 112 -3.12 -13.46 -2.51
N VAL A 113 -1.84 -13.33 -2.20
CA VAL A 113 -0.86 -14.41 -2.37
C VAL A 113 -0.06 -14.64 -1.11
N GLN A 114 0.46 -15.86 -0.97
CA GLN A 114 1.47 -16.22 0.01
C GLN A 114 2.86 -16.13 -0.63
N ALA A 115 3.75 -15.33 -0.04
CA ALA A 115 5.12 -15.19 -0.51
C ALA A 115 5.94 -16.48 -0.35
N ARG A 116 6.83 -16.72 -1.31
CA ARG A 116 7.82 -17.79 -1.30
C ARG A 116 9.19 -17.17 -1.51
N ILE A 117 9.98 -17.14 -0.44
CA ILE A 117 11.33 -16.58 -0.47
C ILE A 117 12.29 -17.66 0.00
N ARG A 118 13.24 -18.04 -0.88
CA ARG A 118 14.22 -19.07 -0.59
C ARG A 118 15.62 -18.58 -0.92
N SER A 119 16.55 -18.77 0.02
CA SER A 119 17.97 -18.60 -0.26
C SER A 119 18.51 -19.77 -1.09
N LYS A 120 19.25 -19.46 -2.15
CA LYS A 120 20.01 -20.42 -2.97
C LYS A 120 21.41 -20.66 -2.40
N VAL A 121 21.82 -19.90 -1.39
CA VAL A 121 23.15 -19.94 -0.77
C VAL A 121 23.03 -20.45 0.67
N GLU A 122 23.75 -21.52 1.00
CA GLU A 122 23.75 -22.09 2.33
C GLU A 122 24.23 -21.07 3.38
N GLY A 123 23.46 -20.91 4.46
CA GLY A 123 23.77 -19.99 5.56
C GLY A 123 23.41 -18.52 5.30
N LEU A 124 22.98 -18.14 4.10
CA LEU A 124 22.55 -16.78 3.79
C LEU A 124 21.06 -16.62 4.08
N ALA A 125 20.70 -15.77 5.05
CA ALA A 125 19.32 -15.56 5.45
C ALA A 125 18.57 -14.63 4.47
N PRO A 126 17.29 -14.92 4.13
CA PRO A 126 16.45 -14.07 3.29
C PRO A 126 15.85 -12.89 4.06
N ASN A 127 16.72 -11.97 4.50
CA ASN A 127 16.34 -10.73 5.17
C ASN A 127 16.55 -9.52 4.23
N PHE A 128 16.02 -8.35 4.64
CA PHE A 128 16.11 -7.12 3.85
C PHE A 128 17.54 -6.80 3.43
N THR A 129 18.49 -6.77 4.37
CA THR A 129 19.88 -6.39 4.09
C THR A 129 20.50 -7.27 2.99
N ASN A 130 20.33 -8.59 3.08
CA ASN A 130 20.93 -9.49 2.10
C ASN A 130 20.22 -9.44 0.75
N ILE A 131 18.88 -9.34 0.72
CA ILE A 131 18.11 -9.26 -0.53
C ILE A 131 18.37 -7.91 -1.22
N TYR A 132 18.39 -6.81 -0.47
CA TYR A 132 18.70 -5.49 -0.99
C TYR A 132 20.13 -5.42 -1.52
N ALA A 133 21.13 -5.97 -0.80
CA ALA A 133 22.51 -6.00 -1.29
C ALA A 133 22.67 -6.83 -2.57
N ASP A 134 21.94 -7.94 -2.70
CA ASP A 134 21.90 -8.76 -3.92
C ASP A 134 21.26 -8.01 -5.09
N PHE A 135 20.22 -7.21 -4.82
CA PHE A 135 19.52 -6.42 -5.81
C PHE A 135 20.27 -5.13 -6.22
N ALA A 136 20.91 -4.43 -5.28
CA ALA A 136 21.35 -3.04 -5.47
C ALA A 136 22.52 -2.86 -6.45
N ASP A 137 23.25 -3.92 -6.79
CA ASP A 137 24.41 -3.84 -7.70
C ASP A 137 23.98 -3.66 -9.17
N ASP A 138 23.17 -4.58 -9.69
CA ASP A 138 22.78 -4.65 -11.10
C ASP A 138 21.26 -4.77 -11.32
N GLY A 139 20.47 -4.67 -10.25
CA GLY A 139 19.02 -4.89 -10.28
C GLY A 139 18.63 -6.36 -10.40
N ILE A 140 19.55 -7.31 -10.24
CA ILE A 140 19.30 -8.74 -10.40
C ILE A 140 19.49 -9.47 -9.06
N VAL A 141 18.43 -10.08 -8.56
CA VAL A 141 18.49 -10.97 -7.40
C VAL A 141 18.98 -12.36 -7.84
N GLN A 142 20.24 -12.68 -7.56
CA GLN A 142 20.89 -13.93 -7.97
C GLN A 142 20.84 -14.99 -6.88
N ASN A 143 20.99 -14.58 -5.62
CA ASN A 143 21.16 -15.45 -4.46
C ASN A 143 19.82 -15.90 -3.85
N PHE A 144 18.71 -15.26 -4.23
CA PHE A 144 17.38 -15.60 -3.74
C PHE A 144 16.45 -16.03 -4.88
N GLU A 145 15.49 -16.89 -4.54
CA GLU A 145 14.30 -17.18 -5.33
C GLU A 145 13.14 -16.48 -4.63
N ILE A 146 12.52 -15.52 -5.31
CA ILE A 146 11.38 -14.75 -4.82
C ILE A 146 10.22 -15.00 -5.79
N GLY A 147 9.09 -15.39 -5.23
CA GLY A 147 7.85 -15.61 -5.96
C GLY A 147 6.69 -15.77 -4.98
N SER A 148 5.54 -16.21 -5.47
CA SER A 148 4.36 -16.43 -4.62
C SER A 148 3.49 -17.58 -5.10
N THR A 149 2.55 -17.99 -4.26
CA THR A 149 1.41 -18.81 -4.67
C THR A 149 0.10 -18.23 -4.18
N ALA A 150 -0.95 -18.41 -4.96
CA ALA A 150 -2.30 -18.00 -4.60
C ALA A 150 -3.21 -19.23 -4.43
N LEU A 151 -4.10 -19.16 -3.45
CA LEU A 151 -5.15 -20.16 -3.26
C LEU A 151 -6.36 -19.92 -4.17
N ILE A 152 -6.53 -18.68 -4.62
CA ILE A 152 -7.54 -18.29 -5.62
C ILE A 152 -7.00 -18.68 -7.01
N ALA A 153 -7.64 -19.65 -7.66
CA ALA A 153 -7.16 -20.23 -8.92
C ALA A 153 -6.93 -19.16 -10.01
N ARG A 154 -7.88 -18.22 -10.17
CA ARG A 154 -7.76 -17.14 -11.15
C ARG A 154 -6.62 -16.17 -10.85
N VAL A 155 -6.26 -15.97 -9.58
CA VAL A 155 -5.05 -15.23 -9.23
C VAL A 155 -3.82 -16.06 -9.57
N GLN A 156 -3.79 -17.35 -9.20
CA GLN A 156 -2.66 -18.24 -9.46
C GLN A 156 -2.33 -18.38 -10.96
N GLU A 157 -3.35 -18.44 -11.81
CA GLU A 157 -3.20 -18.54 -13.28
C GLU A 157 -2.68 -17.26 -13.92
N ASN A 158 -2.87 -16.10 -13.27
CA ASN A 158 -2.52 -14.78 -13.78
C ASN A 158 -1.41 -14.10 -12.97
N LEU A 159 -0.75 -14.83 -12.06
CA LEU A 159 0.27 -14.31 -11.15
C LEU A 159 1.61 -14.09 -11.86
N CYS A 160 2.24 -12.95 -11.63
CA CYS A 160 3.63 -12.71 -11.98
C CYS A 160 4.54 -13.62 -11.12
N PRO A 161 5.33 -14.53 -11.72
CA PRO A 161 6.02 -15.57 -10.98
C PRO A 161 7.26 -15.07 -10.20
N THR A 162 7.74 -13.87 -10.50
CA THR A 162 9.00 -13.33 -9.97
C THR A 162 8.81 -12.27 -8.89
N THR A 163 7.58 -12.02 -8.44
CA THR A 163 7.29 -11.05 -7.38
C THR A 163 6.43 -11.65 -6.27
N CYS A 164 6.26 -10.89 -5.20
CA CYS A 164 5.43 -11.29 -4.07
C CYS A 164 4.70 -10.13 -3.41
N GLY A 165 3.67 -10.46 -2.61
CA GLY A 165 3.09 -9.53 -1.63
C GLY A 165 4.00 -9.37 -0.41
N PHE A 166 3.42 -9.15 0.78
CA PHE A 166 4.12 -9.22 2.08
C PHE A 166 4.99 -10.50 2.19
N PRO A 167 6.25 -10.47 2.68
CA PRO A 167 6.77 -9.64 3.79
C PRO A 167 7.64 -8.43 3.42
N SER A 168 7.90 -7.60 4.45
CA SER A 168 8.79 -6.42 4.41
C SER A 168 10.29 -6.73 4.30
N THR A 169 10.66 -8.01 4.16
CA THR A 169 12.06 -8.41 3.91
C THR A 169 12.46 -8.28 2.45
N VAL A 170 11.50 -8.16 1.53
CA VAL A 170 11.77 -7.87 0.12
C VAL A 170 11.56 -6.36 -0.11
N PRO A 171 12.51 -5.64 -0.73
CA PRO A 171 12.34 -4.22 -1.05
C PRO A 171 11.20 -3.99 -2.07
N ASP A 172 10.46 -2.90 -1.92
CA ASP A 172 9.43 -2.52 -2.90
C ASP A 172 10.04 -2.08 -4.22
N VAL A 173 11.24 -1.50 -4.22
CA VAL A 173 11.97 -1.22 -5.48
C VAL A 173 12.28 -2.48 -6.28
N TYR A 174 12.43 -3.64 -5.62
CA TYR A 174 12.53 -4.93 -6.33
C TYR A 174 11.19 -5.30 -6.98
N ARG A 175 10.08 -5.15 -6.26
CA ARG A 175 8.73 -5.42 -6.81
C ARG A 175 8.43 -4.52 -8.02
N ALA A 176 8.79 -3.24 -7.92
CA ALA A 176 8.70 -2.29 -9.03
C ALA A 176 9.54 -2.73 -10.24
N ASP A 177 10.80 -3.14 -10.02
CA ASP A 177 11.66 -3.64 -11.10
C ASP A 177 11.06 -4.86 -11.81
N GLN A 178 10.45 -5.80 -11.09
CA GLN A 178 9.79 -6.96 -11.71
C GLN A 178 8.62 -6.55 -12.62
N PHE A 179 7.77 -5.61 -12.17
CA PHE A 179 6.72 -5.06 -13.00
C PHE A 179 7.27 -4.33 -14.23
N ILE A 180 8.30 -3.49 -14.06
CA ILE A 180 8.87 -2.67 -15.14
C ILE A 180 9.51 -3.55 -16.21
N ARG A 181 10.16 -4.67 -15.84
CA ARG A 181 10.70 -5.63 -16.81
C ARG A 181 9.59 -6.28 -17.64
N GLU A 182 8.51 -6.74 -17.00
CA GLU A 182 7.38 -7.33 -17.72
C GLU A 182 6.64 -6.29 -18.57
N LEU A 183 6.53 -5.03 -18.10
CA LEU A 183 6.02 -3.91 -18.89
C LEU A 183 6.82 -3.72 -20.18
N ALA A 184 8.15 -3.77 -20.12
CA ALA A 184 9.00 -3.68 -21.31
C ALA A 184 8.77 -4.84 -22.29
N GLU A 185 8.50 -6.05 -21.78
CA GLU A 185 8.10 -7.18 -22.62
C GLU A 185 6.74 -6.94 -23.30
N PHE A 186 5.76 -6.40 -22.57
CA PHE A 186 4.48 -5.99 -23.16
C PHE A 186 4.65 -4.88 -24.18
N GLU A 187 5.53 -3.90 -23.97
CA GLU A 187 5.77 -2.85 -24.96
C GLU A 187 6.28 -3.42 -26.29
N ALA A 188 7.19 -4.39 -26.21
CA ALA A 188 7.78 -5.07 -27.36
C ALA A 188 6.77 -5.97 -28.08
N ASN A 189 5.94 -6.71 -27.33
CA ASN A 189 5.10 -7.79 -27.87
C ASN A 189 3.62 -7.43 -27.99
N GLY A 190 3.18 -6.34 -27.37
CA GLY A 190 1.77 -6.05 -27.11
C GLY A 190 1.20 -6.85 -25.94
N GLY A 191 -0.11 -6.75 -25.72
CA GLY A 191 -0.82 -7.59 -24.75
C GLY A 191 -0.73 -7.11 -23.29
N PHE A 192 -0.47 -5.82 -23.05
CA PHE A 192 -0.58 -5.26 -21.70
C PHE A 192 -1.99 -5.54 -21.12
N PRO A 193 -2.11 -6.06 -19.88
CA PRO A 193 -3.38 -6.49 -19.33
C PRO A 193 -4.40 -5.36 -19.19
N ASN A 194 -5.70 -5.67 -19.33
CA ASN A 194 -6.76 -4.71 -19.08
C ASN A 194 -6.83 -4.28 -17.61
N LEU A 195 -6.56 -5.20 -16.69
CA LEU A 195 -6.40 -4.92 -15.26
C LEU A 195 -5.09 -5.51 -14.74
N SER A 196 -4.27 -4.69 -14.08
CA SER A 196 -3.13 -5.13 -13.30
C SER A 196 -3.28 -4.67 -11.85
N ILE A 197 -3.02 -5.54 -10.89
CA ILE A 197 -3.02 -5.19 -9.45
C ILE A 197 -1.62 -5.44 -8.88
N LEU A 198 -1.05 -4.42 -8.24
CA LEU A 198 0.28 -4.46 -7.64
C LEU A 198 0.17 -4.15 -6.14
N LEU A 199 0.94 -4.86 -5.33
CA LEU A 199 1.04 -4.64 -3.89
C LEU A 199 2.46 -4.20 -3.51
N LEU A 200 2.57 -3.09 -2.78
CA LEU A 200 3.81 -2.53 -2.24
C LEU A 200 3.70 -2.42 -0.71
N PRO A 201 4.13 -3.44 0.06
CA PRO A 201 3.82 -3.52 1.50
C PRO A 201 4.84 -2.87 2.45
N ASN A 202 5.93 -2.24 1.99
CA ASN A 202 6.99 -1.84 2.92
C ASN A 202 6.66 -0.60 3.76
N ASP A 203 5.63 0.17 3.43
CA ASP A 203 5.09 1.20 4.32
C ASP A 203 4.35 0.62 5.54
N HIS A 204 4.27 -0.72 5.66
CA HIS A 204 3.87 -1.39 6.88
C HIS A 204 4.77 -1.05 8.06
N THR A 205 6.09 -1.01 7.79
CA THR A 205 7.18 -0.84 8.76
C THR A 205 7.30 -1.95 9.79
N ASN A 206 8.46 -2.06 10.45
CA ASN A 206 8.69 -3.02 11.54
C ASN A 206 9.17 -2.32 12.82
N GLY A 207 8.64 -1.11 13.04
CA GLY A 207 9.07 -0.23 14.12
C GLY A 207 10.58 0.00 14.12
N THR A 208 11.18 -0.07 15.30
CA THR A 208 12.63 0.14 15.52
C THR A 208 13.39 -1.15 15.78
N SER A 209 12.91 -2.28 15.24
CA SER A 209 13.60 -3.57 15.36
C SER A 209 14.94 -3.52 14.59
N PRO A 210 16.08 -3.89 15.20
CA PRO A 210 17.39 -3.90 14.54
C PRO A 210 17.50 -4.81 13.31
N ALA A 211 16.55 -5.73 13.11
CA ALA A 211 16.52 -6.64 11.97
C ALA A 211 16.01 -5.99 10.66
N TYR A 212 15.48 -4.76 10.75
CA TYR A 212 14.82 -4.07 9.64
C TYR A 212 15.36 -2.65 9.45
N PRO A 213 15.22 -2.07 8.24
CA PRO A 213 15.46 -0.65 8.02
C PRO A 213 14.62 0.23 8.95
N LYS A 214 15.09 1.46 9.19
CA LYS A 214 14.31 2.46 9.92
C LYS A 214 12.95 2.67 9.23
N PRO A 215 11.88 3.03 9.96
CA PRO A 215 10.57 3.25 9.37
C PRO A 215 10.57 4.23 8.18
N ALA A 216 11.31 5.34 8.29
CA ALA A 216 11.44 6.31 7.19
C ALA A 216 12.10 5.69 5.94
N SER A 217 13.06 4.78 6.09
CA SER A 217 13.69 4.08 4.95
C SER A 217 12.73 3.11 4.27
N GLN A 218 11.90 2.41 5.03
CA GLN A 218 10.90 1.49 4.47
C GLN A 218 9.80 2.25 3.71
N VAL A 219 9.34 3.39 4.24
CA VAL A 219 8.38 4.26 3.55
C VAL A 219 9.01 4.94 2.32
N ALA A 220 10.30 5.31 2.38
CA ALA A 220 11.03 5.84 1.21
C ALA A 220 11.24 4.79 0.10
N ASP A 221 11.43 3.53 0.46
CA ASP A 221 11.49 2.40 -0.49
C ASP A 221 10.16 2.23 -1.22
N ASN A 222 9.06 2.24 -0.46
CA ASN A 222 7.70 2.22 -1.00
C ASN A 222 7.39 3.42 -1.91
N ASP A 223 7.76 4.64 -1.50
CA ASP A 223 7.57 5.87 -2.29
C ASP A 223 8.36 5.84 -3.61
N LEU A 224 9.63 5.41 -3.57
CA LEU A 224 10.46 5.31 -4.76
C LEU A 224 9.91 4.26 -5.73
N ALA A 225 9.52 3.10 -5.22
CA ALA A 225 8.93 2.02 -6.01
C ALA A 225 7.66 2.50 -6.75
N LEU A 226 6.77 3.19 -6.04
CA LEU A 226 5.60 3.84 -6.65
C LEU A 226 6.03 4.81 -7.75
N GLY A 227 6.97 5.71 -7.47
CA GLY A 227 7.47 6.67 -8.45
C GLY A 227 8.00 6.01 -9.73
N GLN A 228 8.79 4.95 -9.60
CA GLN A 228 9.34 4.18 -10.70
C GLN A 228 8.27 3.49 -11.54
N ILE A 229 7.25 2.90 -10.90
CA ILE A 229 6.10 2.29 -11.60
C ILE A 229 5.36 3.34 -12.43
N ILE A 230 5.00 4.48 -11.83
CA ILE A 230 4.28 5.55 -12.54
C ILE A 230 5.13 6.12 -13.69
N GLU A 231 6.42 6.34 -13.47
CA GLU A 231 7.33 6.78 -14.53
C GLU A 231 7.36 5.79 -15.71
N ALA A 232 7.52 4.50 -15.44
CA ALA A 232 7.57 3.48 -16.47
C ALA A 232 6.27 3.40 -17.27
N VAL A 233 5.11 3.39 -16.59
CA VAL A 233 3.80 3.36 -17.26
C VAL A 233 3.58 4.61 -18.10
N THR A 234 3.86 5.80 -17.56
CA THR A 234 3.61 7.07 -18.26
C THR A 234 4.56 7.32 -19.44
N LYS A 235 5.71 6.65 -19.48
CA LYS A 235 6.63 6.65 -20.62
C LYS A 235 6.34 5.55 -21.64
N SER A 236 5.53 4.56 -21.29
CA SER A 236 5.18 3.45 -22.17
C SER A 236 4.21 3.88 -23.28
N ARG A 237 4.18 3.10 -24.36
CA ARG A 237 3.17 3.21 -25.44
C ARG A 237 1.73 3.01 -24.98
N PHE A 238 1.51 2.47 -23.77
CA PHE A 238 0.18 2.21 -23.21
C PHE A 238 -0.39 3.44 -22.48
N TRP A 239 0.45 4.39 -22.08
CA TRP A 239 0.04 5.57 -21.31
C TRP A 239 -1.23 6.28 -21.82
N PRO A 240 -1.43 6.51 -23.13
CA PRO A 240 -2.61 7.21 -23.62
C PRO A 240 -3.96 6.58 -23.23
N GLU A 241 -3.98 5.29 -22.91
CA GLU A 241 -5.18 4.51 -22.59
C GLU A 241 -5.14 3.92 -21.16
N THR A 242 -4.24 4.40 -20.31
CA THR A 242 -4.07 3.88 -18.94
C THR A 242 -4.64 4.84 -17.89
N ALA A 243 -5.27 4.27 -16.87
CA ALA A 243 -5.55 4.92 -15.60
C ALA A 243 -4.93 4.09 -14.48
N ILE A 244 -4.24 4.75 -13.55
CA ILE A 244 -3.58 4.13 -12.41
C ILE A 244 -4.28 4.64 -11.15
N PHE A 245 -4.70 3.70 -10.30
CA PHE A 245 -5.28 3.99 -9.00
C PHE A 245 -4.33 3.49 -7.92
N VAL A 246 -4.12 4.33 -6.91
CA VAL A 246 -3.27 4.00 -5.76
C VAL A 246 -4.06 4.36 -4.51
N ALA A 247 -4.18 3.41 -3.60
CA ALA A 247 -4.84 3.61 -2.31
C ALA A 247 -4.19 2.68 -1.29
N GLN A 248 -4.23 3.09 -0.02
CA GLN A 248 -4.00 2.14 1.06
C GLN A 248 -5.20 1.18 1.15
N ASP A 249 -4.95 -0.04 1.60
CA ASP A 249 -5.99 -1.01 1.97
C ASP A 249 -6.70 -0.59 3.26
N ASP A 250 -5.96 -0.05 4.23
CA ASP A 250 -6.50 0.57 5.45
C ASP A 250 -5.54 1.63 6.04
N PRO A 251 -5.95 2.41 7.06
CA PRO A 251 -5.10 3.38 7.76
C PRO A 251 -4.62 2.93 9.15
N GLN A 252 -4.99 1.74 9.61
CA GLN A 252 -4.63 1.07 10.87
C GLN A 252 -4.45 1.97 12.10
N ALA A 253 -5.53 2.65 12.50
CA ALA A 253 -5.57 3.59 13.63
C ALA A 253 -4.55 4.75 13.54
N GLY A 254 -4.13 5.12 12.32
CA GLY A 254 -3.36 6.33 12.08
C GLY A 254 -4.09 7.61 12.50
N THR A 255 -3.35 8.69 12.63
CA THR A 255 -3.86 9.96 13.16
C THR A 255 -4.23 10.93 12.05
N ASP A 256 -5.50 11.31 11.99
CA ASP A 256 -6.00 12.33 11.06
C ASP A 256 -6.96 13.28 11.79
N HIS A 257 -6.89 14.57 11.49
CA HIS A 257 -7.69 15.60 12.16
C HIS A 257 -9.14 15.64 11.70
N ILE A 258 -9.48 15.05 10.54
CA ILE A 258 -10.85 14.97 10.03
C ILE A 258 -11.47 13.62 10.42
N ASP A 259 -10.85 12.52 10.00
CA ASP A 259 -11.33 11.16 10.28
C ASP A 259 -10.20 10.14 10.09
N GLY A 260 -10.10 9.18 11.00
CA GLY A 260 -9.05 8.15 10.98
C GLY A 260 -9.07 7.24 9.74
N HIS A 261 -10.12 7.24 8.92
CA HIS A 261 -10.18 6.48 7.66
C HIS A 261 -9.67 7.27 6.46
N ARG A 262 -9.43 8.58 6.61
CA ARG A 262 -8.98 9.42 5.50
C ARG A 262 -7.54 9.06 5.15
N SER A 263 -7.29 8.74 3.88
CA SER A 263 -6.03 8.14 3.44
C SER A 263 -5.48 8.80 2.17
N PRO A 264 -4.15 8.77 1.96
CA PRO A 264 -3.54 9.12 0.69
C PRO A 264 -4.10 8.25 -0.43
N ALA A 265 -4.47 8.87 -1.54
CA ALA A 265 -4.88 8.16 -2.73
C ALA A 265 -4.53 8.95 -3.99
N PHE A 266 -4.44 8.25 -5.11
CA PHE A 266 -4.18 8.83 -6.42
C PHE A 266 -5.08 8.23 -7.48
N CYS A 267 -5.46 9.07 -8.44
CA CYS A 267 -5.97 8.67 -9.74
C CYS A 267 -5.09 9.36 -10.78
N ILE A 268 -4.33 8.59 -11.56
CA ILE A 268 -3.32 9.10 -12.50
C ILE A 268 -3.67 8.60 -13.90
N SER A 269 -4.01 9.53 -14.79
CA SER A 269 -4.37 9.26 -16.18
C SER A 269 -4.04 10.48 -17.05
N PRO A 270 -3.92 10.34 -18.38
CA PRO A 270 -3.85 11.50 -19.27
C PRO A 270 -5.03 12.48 -19.12
N TRP A 271 -6.15 12.01 -18.56
CA TRP A 271 -7.37 12.80 -18.36
C TRP A 271 -7.50 13.38 -16.94
N THR A 272 -6.55 13.09 -16.06
CA THR A 272 -6.56 13.62 -14.70
C THR A 272 -6.17 15.10 -14.72
N PRO A 273 -7.00 16.01 -14.17
CA PRO A 273 -6.59 17.40 -14.03
C PRO A 273 -5.29 17.53 -13.23
N ARG A 274 -4.50 18.54 -13.58
CA ARG A 274 -3.14 18.74 -13.05
C ARG A 274 -3.09 19.95 -12.13
N GLY A 275 -2.46 19.81 -10.97
CA GLY A 275 -2.31 20.89 -9.99
C GLY A 275 -3.64 21.33 -9.38
N VAL A 276 -4.59 20.40 -9.25
CA VAL A 276 -5.94 20.66 -8.72
C VAL A 276 -6.15 19.87 -7.45
N VAL A 277 -6.74 20.51 -6.45
CA VAL A 277 -7.22 19.83 -5.24
C VAL A 277 -8.66 19.38 -5.46
N ASP A 278 -8.91 18.10 -5.21
CA ASP A 278 -10.23 17.51 -5.30
C ASP A 278 -10.71 17.07 -3.92
N SER A 279 -11.73 17.77 -3.44
CA SER A 279 -12.36 17.53 -2.14
C SER A 279 -13.66 16.73 -2.26
N THR A 280 -13.94 16.10 -3.41
CA THR A 280 -15.08 15.18 -3.55
C THR A 280 -14.89 13.99 -2.61
N ASN A 281 -15.94 13.60 -1.89
CA ASN A 281 -15.87 12.46 -0.98
C ASN A 281 -15.81 11.15 -1.77
N TYR A 282 -14.66 10.49 -1.72
CA TYR A 282 -14.42 9.21 -2.38
C TYR A 282 -14.07 8.12 -1.39
N THR A 283 -14.35 6.88 -1.76
CA THR A 283 -13.98 5.69 -0.99
C THR A 283 -13.32 4.65 -1.88
N GLN A 284 -12.72 3.61 -1.29
CA GLN A 284 -12.24 2.44 -2.04
C GLN A 284 -13.34 1.83 -2.93
N VAL A 285 -14.60 1.82 -2.48
CA VAL A 285 -15.72 1.31 -3.29
C VAL A 285 -15.99 2.22 -4.50
N GLY A 286 -15.85 3.53 -4.34
CA GLY A 286 -15.91 4.49 -5.45
C GLY A 286 -14.77 4.31 -6.46
N MET A 287 -13.58 3.96 -5.99
CA MET A 287 -12.44 3.58 -6.83
C MET A 287 -12.75 2.31 -7.64
N VAL A 288 -13.21 1.23 -6.98
CA VAL A 288 -13.65 -0.02 -7.64
C VAL A 288 -14.70 0.28 -8.71
N LYS A 289 -15.71 1.07 -8.37
CA LYS A 289 -16.75 1.50 -9.32
C LYS A 289 -16.17 2.23 -10.53
N THR A 290 -15.14 3.03 -10.32
CA THR A 290 -14.48 3.76 -11.41
C THR A 290 -13.74 2.81 -12.34
N ILE A 291 -13.03 1.83 -11.80
CA ILE A 291 -12.35 0.78 -12.58
C ILE A 291 -13.36 -0.01 -13.42
N GLU A 292 -14.48 -0.42 -12.82
CA GLU A 292 -15.56 -1.10 -13.54
C GLU A 292 -16.06 -0.27 -14.73
N LEU A 293 -16.34 1.02 -14.51
CA LEU A 293 -16.84 1.92 -15.56
C LEU A 293 -15.83 2.12 -16.69
N LEU A 294 -14.54 2.24 -16.38
CA LEU A 294 -13.48 2.39 -17.39
C LEU A 294 -13.32 1.11 -18.24
N LEU A 295 -13.48 -0.06 -17.63
CA LEU A 295 -13.38 -1.35 -18.30
C LEU A 295 -14.71 -1.80 -18.94
N GLY A 296 -15.79 -1.03 -18.79
CA GLY A 296 -17.11 -1.38 -19.33
C GLY A 296 -17.78 -2.55 -18.61
N LEU A 297 -17.43 -2.79 -17.34
CA LEU A 297 -17.91 -3.90 -16.52
C LEU A 297 -19.20 -3.53 -15.76
N PRO A 298 -20.09 -4.50 -15.52
CA PRO A 298 -21.21 -4.32 -14.59
C PRO A 298 -20.70 -4.25 -13.13
N PRO A 299 -21.46 -3.64 -12.21
CA PRO A 299 -21.17 -3.74 -10.78
C PRO A 299 -21.19 -5.19 -10.29
N MET A 300 -20.29 -5.55 -9.37
CA MET A 300 -20.27 -6.88 -8.74
C MET A 300 -21.37 -7.03 -7.68
N ASN A 301 -21.79 -5.94 -7.03
CA ASN A 301 -22.84 -5.98 -6.00
C ASN A 301 -23.65 -4.67 -5.92
N GLN A 302 -24.32 -4.41 -4.79
CA GLN A 302 -25.14 -3.20 -4.63
C GLN A 302 -24.35 -1.99 -4.12
N LEU A 303 -23.22 -2.22 -3.44
CA LEU A 303 -22.41 -1.15 -2.86
C LEU A 303 -21.61 -0.44 -3.95
N ASP A 304 -20.90 -1.18 -4.81
CA ASP A 304 -20.23 -0.61 -5.98
C ASP A 304 -21.23 0.00 -6.98
N ALA A 305 -22.42 -0.60 -7.15
CA ALA A 305 -23.48 -0.03 -7.98
C ALA A 305 -23.93 1.37 -7.52
N LEU A 306 -23.90 1.64 -6.21
CA LEU A 306 -24.37 2.89 -5.59
C LEU A 306 -23.24 3.84 -5.17
N ALA A 307 -21.99 3.40 -5.25
CA ALA A 307 -20.84 4.21 -4.85
C ALA A 307 -20.64 5.40 -5.78
N GLU A 308 -20.12 6.50 -5.22
CA GLU A 308 -19.75 7.68 -6.00
C GLU A 308 -18.47 7.40 -6.80
N PRO A 309 -18.51 7.37 -8.14
CA PRO A 309 -17.33 7.17 -8.96
C PRO A 309 -16.44 8.41 -9.01
N MET A 310 -15.13 8.23 -9.20
CA MET A 310 -14.11 9.28 -9.25
C MET A 310 -14.13 10.10 -10.56
N ARG A 311 -15.31 10.56 -10.99
CA ARG A 311 -15.51 11.22 -12.30
C ARG A 311 -14.72 12.51 -12.47
N THR A 312 -14.56 13.28 -11.39
CA THR A 312 -13.78 14.53 -11.43
C THR A 312 -12.31 14.27 -11.77
N CYS A 313 -11.77 13.10 -11.42
CA CYS A 313 -10.42 12.67 -11.77
C CYS A 313 -10.22 12.35 -13.27
N PHE A 314 -11.28 12.46 -14.09
CA PHE A 314 -11.25 12.30 -15.55
C PHE A 314 -11.87 13.51 -16.27
N SER A 315 -11.93 14.66 -15.60
CA SER A 315 -12.51 15.90 -16.15
C SER A 315 -11.48 16.84 -16.78
N GLY A 316 -10.20 16.45 -16.79
CA GLY A 316 -9.10 17.25 -17.33
C GLY A 316 -9.01 17.20 -18.85
N PRO A 317 -8.31 18.15 -19.48
CA PRO A 317 -7.91 17.99 -20.87
C PRO A 317 -6.93 16.83 -21.02
N LEU A 318 -6.90 16.19 -22.19
CA LEU A 318 -5.89 15.19 -22.51
C LEU A 318 -4.48 15.78 -22.37
N ASP A 319 -3.69 15.24 -21.45
CA ASP A 319 -2.30 15.62 -21.21
C ASP A 319 -1.40 14.38 -21.05
N LEU A 320 -0.68 14.06 -22.13
CA LEU A 320 0.24 12.93 -22.22
C LEU A 320 1.61 13.19 -21.57
N THR A 321 1.82 14.31 -20.89
CA THR A 321 3.10 14.62 -20.24
C THR A 321 3.46 13.52 -19.23
N PRO A 322 4.60 12.82 -19.41
CA PRO A 322 4.96 11.71 -18.54
C PRO A 322 5.32 12.20 -17.13
N TYR A 323 5.27 11.30 -16.16
CA TYR A 323 5.87 11.50 -14.86
C TYR A 323 7.36 11.11 -14.90
N THR A 324 8.18 11.75 -14.06
CA THR A 324 9.59 11.39 -13.86
C THR A 324 9.79 11.15 -12.38
N ALA A 325 10.29 9.96 -12.03
CA ALA A 325 10.46 9.58 -10.63
C ALA A 325 11.48 10.50 -9.95
N VAL A 326 11.20 10.85 -8.71
CA VAL A 326 12.10 11.63 -7.86
C VAL A 326 12.96 10.64 -7.07
N PRO A 327 14.30 10.83 -7.01
CA PRO A 327 15.16 10.00 -6.17
C PRO A 327 14.72 10.07 -4.70
N ASN A 328 14.82 8.95 -4.00
CA ASN A 328 14.67 8.90 -2.55
C ASN A 328 15.73 9.82 -1.88
N ARG A 329 15.32 10.50 -0.80
CA ARG A 329 16.23 11.37 -0.02
C ARG A 329 16.77 10.67 1.23
N ILE A 330 16.08 9.60 1.65
CA ILE A 330 16.46 8.72 2.76
C ILE A 330 17.06 7.43 2.18
N PRO A 331 18.25 6.98 2.62
CA PRO A 331 18.80 5.69 2.20
C PRO A 331 17.87 4.53 2.57
N LEU A 332 17.64 3.62 1.63
CA LEU A 332 16.70 2.50 1.79
C LEU A 332 17.23 1.42 2.76
N ASP A 333 18.55 1.33 2.88
CA ASP A 333 19.28 0.38 3.72
C ASP A 333 19.79 1.00 5.04
N ASP A 334 19.26 2.16 5.45
CA ASP A 334 19.56 2.73 6.76
C ASP A 334 18.88 1.92 7.88
N MET A 335 19.63 0.93 8.39
CA MET A 335 19.17 -0.03 9.38
C MET A 335 18.94 0.60 10.76
N ASN A 336 17.98 0.06 11.51
CA ASN A 336 17.86 0.38 12.92
C ASN A 336 19.13 -0.05 13.69
N PRO A 337 19.64 0.78 14.63
CA PRO A 337 20.85 0.46 15.37
C PRO A 337 20.65 -0.74 16.31
N PRO A 338 21.72 -1.46 16.66
CA PRO A 338 21.64 -2.55 17.61
C PRO A 338 21.31 -2.04 19.03
N LEU A 339 20.70 -2.88 19.87
CA LEU A 339 20.17 -2.46 21.17
C LEU A 339 21.24 -1.89 22.11
N GLU A 340 22.46 -2.41 22.06
CA GLU A 340 23.59 -1.96 22.87
C GLU A 340 24.04 -0.53 22.55
N ALA A 341 23.69 -0.01 21.37
CA ALA A 341 23.95 1.37 20.99
C ALA A 341 22.85 2.34 21.47
N LEU A 342 21.77 1.84 22.06
CA LEU A 342 20.60 2.61 22.44
C LEU A 342 20.48 2.81 23.96
N SER A 343 19.86 3.92 24.36
CA SER A 343 19.51 4.21 25.75
C SER A 343 18.17 4.95 25.84
N GLY A 344 17.63 5.10 27.05
CA GLY A 344 16.40 5.84 27.30
C GLY A 344 15.18 5.31 26.51
N ARG A 345 14.36 6.23 25.98
CA ARG A 345 13.16 5.90 25.19
C ARG A 345 13.48 5.16 23.89
N ALA A 346 14.61 5.46 23.25
CA ALA A 346 15.04 4.75 22.05
C ALA A 346 15.24 3.24 22.34
N LEU A 347 15.92 2.90 23.43
CA LEU A 347 16.09 1.51 23.85
C LEU A 347 14.76 0.85 24.22
N TYR A 348 13.87 1.59 24.88
CA TYR A 348 12.54 1.10 25.22
C TYR A 348 11.74 0.72 23.97
N PHE A 349 11.63 1.62 23.00
CA PHE A 349 10.87 1.36 21.77
C PHE A 349 11.51 0.30 20.87
N ALA A 350 12.84 0.20 20.84
CA ALA A 350 13.53 -0.88 20.13
C ALA A 350 13.24 -2.25 20.74
N LYS A 351 13.21 -2.35 22.09
CA LYS A 351 12.79 -3.57 22.79
C LYS A 351 11.33 -3.90 22.58
N LEU A 352 10.45 -2.90 22.61
CA LEU A 352 9.03 -3.08 22.33
C LEU A 352 8.83 -3.59 20.89
N SER A 353 9.55 -3.02 19.92
CA SER A 353 9.52 -3.46 18.52
C SER A 353 9.94 -4.93 18.37
N GLN A 354 10.91 -5.42 19.15
CA GLN A 354 11.29 -6.84 19.14
C GLN A 354 10.25 -7.78 19.77
N GLN A 355 9.28 -7.24 20.53
CA GLN A 355 8.20 -8.02 21.14
C GLN A 355 6.94 -8.07 20.25
N LEU A 356 6.83 -7.16 19.27
CA LEU A 356 5.75 -7.19 18.28
C LEU A 356 5.95 -8.34 17.30
N ASP A 357 4.84 -8.94 16.87
CA ASP A 357 4.84 -10.01 15.89
C ASP A 357 4.67 -9.43 14.48
N PHE A 358 5.76 -9.45 13.70
CA PHE A 358 5.78 -9.05 12.29
C PHE A 358 5.85 -10.26 11.34
N SER A 359 5.55 -11.47 11.82
CA SER A 359 5.63 -12.69 11.01
C SER A 359 4.53 -12.77 9.95
N GLU A 360 3.40 -12.13 10.20
CA GLU A 360 2.28 -11.97 9.29
C GLU A 360 1.82 -10.50 9.34
N VAL A 361 1.09 -10.11 8.31
CA VAL A 361 0.49 -8.78 8.16
C VAL A 361 -0.50 -8.50 9.32
N ASP A 362 -0.49 -7.26 9.84
CA ASP A 362 -1.32 -6.76 10.94
C ASP A 362 -1.30 -7.53 12.28
N LYS A 363 -0.31 -8.40 12.51
CA LYS A 363 -0.18 -9.08 13.82
C LYS A 363 0.41 -8.20 14.91
N ALA A 364 1.11 -7.12 14.53
CA ALA A 364 1.69 -6.20 15.49
C ALA A 364 0.59 -5.39 16.18
N ASP A 365 0.71 -5.17 17.49
CA ASP A 365 -0.20 -4.28 18.22
C ASP A 365 -0.13 -2.85 17.65
N GLU A 366 -1.25 -2.39 17.08
CA GLU A 366 -1.33 -1.15 16.32
C GLU A 366 -1.03 0.11 17.17
N ASP A 367 -1.50 0.20 18.43
CA ASP A 367 -1.23 1.35 19.31
C ASP A 367 0.26 1.41 19.67
N SER A 368 0.86 0.26 20.01
CA SER A 368 2.30 0.17 20.26
C SER A 368 3.11 0.58 19.04
N LEU A 369 2.76 0.07 17.85
CA LEU A 369 3.45 0.43 16.61
C LEU A 369 3.29 1.91 16.29
N ASN A 370 2.09 2.48 16.37
CA ASN A 370 1.85 3.89 16.11
C ASN A 370 2.63 4.81 17.07
N ARG A 371 2.76 4.45 18.36
CA ARG A 371 3.61 5.19 19.32
C ARG A 371 5.09 5.09 19.01
N ILE A 372 5.56 3.92 18.58
CA ILE A 372 6.95 3.73 18.13
C ILE A 372 7.20 4.67 16.95
N LEU A 373 6.34 4.65 15.94
CA LEU A 373 6.48 5.46 14.73
C LEU A 373 6.44 6.96 15.04
N TRP A 374 5.51 7.40 15.88
CA TRP A 374 5.48 8.77 16.36
C TRP A 374 6.80 9.17 17.00
N TYR A 375 7.34 8.37 17.93
CA TYR A 375 8.63 8.65 18.53
C TYR A 375 9.76 8.71 17.50
N THR A 376 9.76 7.85 16.47
CA THR A 376 10.82 7.88 15.46
C THR A 376 10.84 9.16 14.62
N GLN A 377 9.67 9.76 14.37
CA GLN A 377 9.55 10.94 13.50
C GLN A 377 9.47 12.25 14.29
N ARG A 378 8.91 12.21 15.50
CA ARG A 378 8.59 13.37 16.34
C ARG A 378 9.40 13.43 17.65
N GLY A 379 10.23 12.42 17.92
CA GLY A 379 11.03 12.34 19.13
C GLY A 379 10.18 12.36 20.39
N ASP A 380 10.43 13.32 21.27
CA ASP A 380 9.76 13.44 22.56
C ASP A 380 8.44 14.23 22.53
N ASP A 381 8.00 14.67 21.36
CA ASP A 381 6.68 15.31 21.21
C ASP A 381 5.57 14.41 21.81
N PRO A 382 4.59 14.98 22.52
CA PRO A 382 3.46 14.22 23.04
C PRO A 382 2.71 13.50 21.93
N TYR A 383 2.47 12.20 22.10
CA TYR A 383 1.56 11.46 21.22
C TYR A 383 0.14 12.06 21.36
N PRO A 384 -0.63 12.27 20.29
CA PRO A 384 -1.90 12.99 20.38
C PRO A 384 -2.90 12.27 21.31
N ASP A 385 -3.22 12.85 22.47
CA ASP A 385 -4.01 12.16 23.51
C ASP A 385 -5.40 11.71 23.04
N TRP A 386 -6.00 12.43 22.08
CA TRP A 386 -7.33 12.11 21.53
C TRP A 386 -7.36 10.82 20.71
N THR A 387 -6.21 10.32 20.24
CA THR A 387 -6.11 9.04 19.54
C THR A 387 -6.14 7.86 20.51
N VAL A 388 -5.87 8.12 21.79
CA VAL A 388 -5.70 7.09 22.84
C VAL A 388 -7.00 6.88 23.65
N THR A 389 -8.02 7.73 23.49
CA THR A 389 -9.16 7.76 24.41
C THR A 389 -10.50 7.44 23.75
N ARG A 390 -10.88 6.15 23.78
CA ARG A 390 -12.28 5.75 24.03
C ARG A 390 -12.47 4.55 24.95
N ASP A 391 -11.45 3.74 25.23
CA ASP A 391 -11.66 2.50 26.00
C ASP A 391 -11.27 2.56 27.48
N ARG A 392 -10.33 3.45 27.88
CA ARG A 392 -9.93 3.55 29.29
C ARG A 392 -11.03 4.11 30.19
N GLU A 393 -11.76 5.14 29.76
CA GLU A 393 -12.88 5.71 30.53
C GLU A 393 -14.19 4.94 30.32
N ARG A 394 -14.40 4.31 29.16
CA ARG A 394 -15.64 3.56 28.86
C ARG A 394 -15.70 2.20 29.54
N TYR A 395 -14.56 1.55 29.76
CA TYR A 395 -14.48 0.23 30.41
C TYR A 395 -13.92 0.26 31.83
N GLY A 396 -13.61 1.43 32.39
CA GLY A 396 -13.18 1.57 33.78
C GLY A 396 -11.90 0.82 34.13
N LEU A 397 -11.04 0.58 33.15
CA LEU A 397 -9.72 -0.02 33.35
C LEU A 397 -8.75 1.10 33.75
N ARG A 398 -8.36 1.10 35.03
CA ARG A 398 -7.41 2.05 35.62
C ARG A 398 -6.01 1.89 35.07
#